data_AF-A0A2A4RE83-F1
#
_entry.id   AF-A0A2A4RE83-F1
#
_cell.length_a   1.000
_cell.length_b   1.000
_cell.length_c   1.000
_cell.angle_alpha   90.00
_cell.angle_beta   90.00
_cell.angle_gamma   90.00
#
_symmetry.space_group_name_H-M   'P 1'
#
loop_
_entity.id
_entity.type
_entity.pdbx_description
1 polymer ?
#
loop_
_entity_poly.entity_id
_entity_poly.type
_entity_poly.pdbx_seq_one_letter_code
_entity_poly.pdbx_strand_id
1 'polypeptide(L)'
;MSKTKEQQKLQHETAIKIAIDAGVLTRCKTHADGVFTGAVALTEVYTLGNEQYSKGQLEGVFSLRREMLELLEEVIPEYRVEKCPHCVKNSN
;
A
#
# COMPACT_ATOMS: atom_id res chain seq x y z
N MET A 1 19.91 -5.75 13.63
CA MET A 1 18.88 -5.10 14.46
C MET A 1 17.53 -5.61 13.98
N SER A 2 16.82 -6.38 14.80
CA SER A 2 15.50 -6.89 14.45
C SER A 2 14.49 -5.76 14.54
N LYS A 3 13.80 -5.42 13.43
CA LYS A 3 12.70 -4.46 13.45
C LYS A 3 11.65 -4.91 14.46
N THR A 4 11.19 -4.02 15.34
CA THR A 4 10.10 -4.32 16.28
C THR A 4 8.79 -4.53 15.53
N LYS A 5 7.87 -5.32 16.10
CA LYS A 5 6.55 -5.59 15.48
C LYS A 5 5.78 -4.31 15.15
N GLU A 6 5.91 -3.27 15.98
CA GLU A 6 5.30 -1.97 15.74
C GLU A 6 5.85 -1.29 14.49
N GLN A 7 7.16 -1.35 14.27
CA GLN A 7 7.77 -0.74 13.09
C GLN A 7 7.40 -1.49 11.81
N GLN A 8 7.33 -2.82 11.86
CA GLN A 8 6.83 -3.61 10.73
C GLN A 8 5.38 -3.24 10.39
N LYS A 9 4.52 -3.07 11.40
CA LYS A 9 3.14 -2.65 11.20
C LYS A 9 3.05 -1.25 10.58
N LEU A 10 3.84 -0.30 11.08
CA LEU A 10 3.89 1.06 10.54
C LEU A 10 4.37 1.08 9.08
N GLN A 11 5.41 0.30 8.76
CA GLN A 11 5.90 0.14 7.39
C GLN A 11 4.81 -0.42 6.49
N HIS A 12 4.10 -1.45 6.95
CA HIS A 12 3.02 -2.10 6.23
C HIS A 12 1.84 -1.14 5.95
N GLU A 13 1.37 -0.42 6.97
CA GLU A 13 0.30 0.58 6.82
C GLU A 13 0.72 1.72 5.88
N THR A 14 1.99 2.12 5.92
CA THR A 14 2.53 3.16 5.03
C THR A 14 2.63 2.68 3.59
N ALA A 15 3.08 1.45 3.35
CA ALA A 15 3.14 0.85 2.02
C ALA A 15 1.74 0.78 1.38
N ILE A 16 0.72 0.34 2.14
CA ILE A 16 -0.67 0.32 1.66
C ILE A 16 -1.14 1.73 1.33
N LYS A 17 -0.85 2.73 2.17
CA LYS A 17 -1.20 4.12 1.88
C LYS A 17 -0.56 4.63 0.59
N ILE A 18 0.73 4.39 0.38
CA ILE A 18 1.44 4.76 -0.86
C ILE A 18 0.77 4.11 -2.07
N ALA A 19 0.40 2.83 -1.96
CA ALA A 19 -0.28 2.11 -3.03
C ALA A 19 -1.67 2.68 -3.35
N ILE A 20 -2.41 3.12 -2.33
CA ILE A 20 -3.70 3.82 -2.51
C ILE A 20 -3.49 5.19 -3.13
N ASP A 21 -2.50 5.95 -2.68
CA ASP A 21 -2.21 7.31 -3.15
C ASP A 21 -1.73 7.32 -4.61
N ALA A 22 -0.94 6.31 -4.98
CA ALA A 22 -0.53 6.05 -6.36
C ALA A 22 -1.69 5.55 -7.25
N GLY A 23 -2.86 5.25 -6.69
CA GLY A 23 -4.02 4.73 -7.42
C GLY A 23 -3.88 3.28 -7.90
N VAL A 24 -2.81 2.59 -7.49
CA VAL A 24 -2.57 1.17 -7.77
C VAL A 24 -3.50 0.30 -6.93
N LEU A 25 -3.75 0.72 -5.70
CA LEU A 25 -4.85 0.24 -4.88
C LEU A 25 -5.90 1.34 -4.78
N THR A 26 -7.13 0.95 -4.49
CA THR A 26 -8.23 1.85 -4.23
C THR A 26 -8.98 1.36 -3.02
N ARG A 27 -9.39 2.29 -2.16
CA ARG A 27 -10.27 1.98 -1.03
C ARG A 27 -11.73 2.18 -1.42
N CYS A 28 -12.59 1.32 -0.90
CA CYS A 28 -14.02 1.47 -0.98
C CYS A 28 -14.44 2.72 -0.19
N LYS A 29 -15.39 3.48 -0.74
CA LYS A 29 -15.96 4.65 -0.05
C LYS A 29 -16.88 4.25 1.11
N THR A 30 -17.42 3.04 1.06
CA THR A 30 -18.42 2.53 2.01
C THR A 30 -17.81 1.64 3.08
N HIS A 31 -16.79 0.86 2.75
CA HIS A 31 -16.14 -0.07 3.66
C HIS A 31 -14.71 0.39 3.94
N ALA A 32 -14.40 0.72 5.19
CA ALA A 32 -13.08 1.20 5.59
C ALA A 32 -11.97 0.18 5.27
N ASP A 33 -12.26 -1.11 5.45
CA ASP A 33 -11.35 -2.23 5.17
C ASP A 33 -11.41 -2.71 3.71
N GLY A 34 -12.23 -2.07 2.87
CA GLY A 34 -12.48 -2.48 1.50
C GLY A 34 -11.39 -2.00 0.54
N VAL A 35 -10.16 -2.52 0.63
CA VAL A 35 -9.08 -2.19 -0.33
C VAL A 35 -9.09 -3.19 -1.49
N PHE A 36 -8.97 -2.69 -2.72
CA PHE A 36 -9.00 -3.48 -3.95
C PHE A 36 -8.07 -2.88 -5.02
N THR A 37 -7.87 -3.60 -6.13
CA THR A 37 -7.00 -3.17 -7.23
C THR A 37 -7.56 -1.93 -7.92
N GLY A 38 -6.74 -0.91 -8.05
CA GLY A 38 -7.06 0.30 -8.80
C GLY A 38 -6.83 0.13 -10.30
N ALA A 39 -7.02 1.22 -11.05
CA ALA A 39 -6.82 1.23 -12.51
C ALA A 39 -5.37 1.55 -12.92
N VAL A 40 -4.51 1.90 -11.95
CA VAL A 40 -3.14 2.34 -12.22
C VAL A 40 -2.17 1.15 -12.18
N ALA A 41 -1.16 1.18 -13.05
CA ALA A 41 -0.13 0.16 -13.11
C ALA A 41 0.77 0.19 -11.87
N LEU A 42 1.27 -0.99 -11.46
CA LEU A 42 2.22 -1.15 -10.34
C LEU A 42 3.42 -0.21 -10.44
N THR A 43 3.86 0.13 -11.66
CA THR A 43 5.00 1.03 -11.89
C THR A 43 4.84 2.39 -11.22
N GLU A 44 3.62 2.93 -11.14
CA GLU A 44 3.39 4.22 -10.49
C GLU A 44 3.57 4.18 -8.98
N VAL A 45 3.35 3.03 -8.34
CA VAL A 45 3.63 2.91 -6.91
C VAL A 45 5.10 3.11 -6.61
N TYR A 46 5.97 2.61 -7.48
CA TYR A 46 7.41 2.74 -7.33
C TYR A 46 7.84 4.19 -7.61
N THR A 47 7.27 4.84 -8.62
CA THR A 47 7.50 6.26 -8.91
C THR A 47 7.14 7.11 -7.70
N LEU A 48 5.91 6.97 -7.20
CA LEU A 48 5.39 7.76 -6.09
C LEU A 48 6.10 7.45 -4.77
N GLY A 49 6.37 6.17 -4.49
CA GLY A 49 7.16 5.77 -3.31
C GLY A 49 8.57 6.36 -3.34
N ASN A 50 9.24 6.33 -4.50
CA ASN A 50 10.57 6.93 -4.65
C ASN A 50 10.55 8.46 -4.45
N GLU A 51 9.51 9.12 -4.95
CA GLU A 51 9.31 10.55 -4.76
C GLU A 51 9.09 10.90 -3.28
N GLN A 52 8.19 10.20 -2.59
CA GLN A 52 7.92 10.41 -1.17
C GLN A 52 9.16 10.13 -0.29
N TYR A 53 9.92 9.07 -0.62
CA TYR A 53 11.19 8.79 0.05
C TYR A 53 12.20 9.93 -0.16
N SER A 54 12.32 10.44 -1.40
CA SER A 54 13.27 11.51 -1.73
C SER A 54 12.86 12.86 -1.12
N LYS A 55 11.56 13.05 -0.86
CA LYS A 55 11.02 14.21 -0.12
C LYS A 55 11.18 14.09 1.41
N GLY A 56 11.70 12.98 1.92
CA GLY A 56 11.85 12.75 3.37
C GLY A 56 10.54 12.43 4.09
N GLN A 57 9.43 12.21 3.37
CA GLN A 57 8.12 11.93 3.98
C GLN A 57 8.06 10.55 4.65
N LEU A 58 8.99 9.67 4.28
CA LEU A 58 9.09 8.30 4.77
C LEU A 58 10.27 8.10 5.73
N GLU A 59 10.96 9.19 6.09
CA GLU A 59 12.08 9.17 7.02
C GLU A 59 11.59 8.75 8.41
N GLY A 60 12.30 7.81 9.04
CA GLY A 60 11.88 7.19 10.31
C GLY A 60 10.90 6.03 10.16
N VAL A 61 10.23 5.87 9.01
CA VAL A 61 9.43 4.67 8.68
C VAL A 61 10.30 3.64 7.99
N PHE A 62 10.93 4.03 6.87
CA PHE A 62 11.81 3.17 6.09
C PHE A 62 13.25 3.68 6.17
N SER A 63 14.17 2.81 6.55
CA SER A 63 15.60 3.15 6.60
C SER A 63 16.24 3.07 5.21
N LEU A 64 15.70 2.22 4.34
CA LEU A 64 16.19 2.00 3.00
C LEU A 64 15.03 2.05 2.01
N ARG A 65 15.25 2.75 0.89
CA ARG A 65 14.32 2.77 -0.25
C ARG A 65 13.97 1.37 -0.73
N ARG A 66 14.94 0.46 -0.79
CA ARG A 66 14.70 -0.92 -1.24
C ARG A 66 13.68 -1.63 -0.35
N GLU A 67 13.79 -1.49 0.98
CA GLU A 67 12.85 -2.14 1.90
C GLU A 67 11.40 -1.68 1.69
N MET A 68 11.20 -0.42 1.33
CA MET A 68 9.88 0.09 0.96
C MET A 68 9.35 -0.57 -0.32
N LEU A 69 10.19 -0.67 -1.35
CA LEU A 69 9.79 -1.27 -2.64
C LEU A 69 9.49 -2.76 -2.49
N GLU A 70 10.35 -3.50 -1.77
CA GLU A 70 10.13 -4.93 -1.49
C GLU A 70 8.82 -5.14 -0.73
N LEU A 71 8.51 -4.28 0.25
CA LEU A 71 7.25 -4.37 0.98
C LEU A 71 6.04 -4.05 0.08
N LEU A 72 6.15 -3.06 -0.81
CA LEU A 72 5.10 -2.77 -1.79
C LEU A 72 4.84 -3.97 -2.72
N GLU A 73 5.90 -4.63 -3.18
CA GLU A 73 5.82 -5.86 -3.97
C GLU A 73 5.14 -7.02 -3.24
N GLU A 74 5.31 -7.09 -1.91
CA GLU A 74 4.68 -8.10 -1.06
C GLU A 74 3.19 -7.80 -0.81
N VAL A 75 2.84 -6.55 -0.46
CA VAL A 75 1.47 -6.22 -0.02
C VAL A 75 0.48 -6.06 -1.17
N ILE A 76 0.88 -5.47 -2.30
CA ILE A 76 -0.05 -5.19 -3.41
C ILE A 76 -0.74 -6.45 -3.94
N PRO A 77 -0.05 -7.60 -4.16
CA PRO A 77 -0.72 -8.81 -4.64
C PRO A 77 -1.76 -9.37 -3.64
N GLU A 78 -1.64 -9.10 -2.34
CA GLU A 78 -2.65 -9.52 -1.34
C GLU A 78 -3.99 -8.81 -1.54
N TYR A 79 -3.96 -7.57 -2.04
CA TYR A 79 -5.14 -6.76 -2.34
C TYR A 79 -5.53 -6.81 -3.82
N ARG A 80 -5.04 -7.82 -4.57
CA ARG A 80 -5.31 -7.98 -6.00
C ARG A 80 -6.72 -8.50 -6.32
N VAL A 81 -7.72 -7.95 -5.64
CA VAL A 81 -9.14 -8.20 -5.87
C VAL A 81 -9.71 -7.11 -6.77
N GLU A 82 -10.56 -7.48 -7.73
CA GLU A 82 -11.13 -6.52 -8.70
C GLU A 82 -12.12 -5.52 -8.08
N LYS A 83 -12.73 -5.91 -6.96
CA LYS A 83 -13.80 -5.18 -6.29
C LYS A 83 -13.70 -5.36 -4.79
N CYS A 84 -14.31 -4.45 -4.06
CA CYS A 84 -14.43 -4.55 -2.61
C CYS A 84 -15.15 -5.86 -2.23
N PRO A 85 -14.52 -6.76 -1.45
CA PRO A 85 -15.09 -8.06 -1.09
C PRO A 85 -16.39 -7.91 -0.27
N HIS A 86 -16.51 -6.83 0.52
CA HIS A 86 -17.72 -6.54 1.29
C HIS A 86 -18.89 -6.10 0.40
N CYS A 87 -18.65 -5.28 -0.63
CA CYS A 87 -19.68 -4.89 -1.58
C CYS A 87 -20.23 -6.09 -2.36
N VAL A 88 -19.33 -7.00 -2.77
CA VAL A 88 -19.71 -8.22 -3.50
C VAL A 88 -20.53 -9.14 -2.59
N LYS A 89 -20.12 -9.32 -1.34
CA LYS A 89 -20.77 -10.21 -0.38
C LYS A 89 -22.17 -9.73 0.04
N ASN A 90 -22.44 -8.43 0.01
CA ASN A 90 -23.72 -7.85 0.45
C ASN A 90 -24.70 -7.53 -0.70
N SER A 91 -24.48 -8.12 -1.88
CA SER A 91 -25.35 -7.97 -3.07
C SER A 91 -26.28 -9.17 -3.31
N ASN A 92 -26.53 -10.00 -2.28
CA ASN A 92 -27.35 -11.20 -2.39
C ASN A 92 -28.53 -11.20 -1.42
#